data_AF-A0A940DPT2-F1
#
_entry.id   AF-A0A940DPT2-F1
#
_cell.length_a   1.000
_cell.length_b   1.000
_cell.length_c   1.000
_cell.angle_alpha   90.00
_cell.angle_beta   90.00
_cell.angle_gamma   90.00
#
_symmetry.space_group_name_H-M   'P 1'
#
loop_
_entity.id
_entity.type
_entity.pdbx_description
1 polymer ?
#
loop_
_entity_poly.entity_id
_entity_poly.type
_entity_poly.pdbx_seq_one_letter_code
_entity_poly.pdbx_strand_id
1 'polypeptide(L)'
;MEKTSLPEEVERRLEMIDWESVEKTCGITKEKVLQNDTVARQLAYGQQSDLIFGYTDTISGLFSLKSFPTNDGEVWKVKVSTIEQEKTMDSDLYFMGTKIYSEPVKKALLEKTDWIGADGRRRYGYANASAGRYIPIERDGKKVDYLLSIHQPTNKIIGMPRDQVLSFFFDGEVPRQRQVYGKELDEEQIRSLCEGNSVIVRGCRDKDCNEFNACVQFDAAQRRIVVSHPTWIKQAMKDGFDIGLGTVSAKKSVDGAAEKSDMKQTRRRSRSKSASL
;
A
#
# COMPACT_ATOMS: atom_id res chain seq x y z
N MET A 1 15.11 7.68 26.42
CA MET A 1 14.83 7.21 25.05
C MET A 1 16.12 6.67 24.50
N GLU A 2 16.27 5.35 24.40
CA GLU A 2 17.41 4.75 23.71
C GLU A 2 17.42 5.25 22.27
N LYS A 3 18.53 5.83 21.84
CA LYS A 3 18.84 6.01 20.42
C LYS A 3 18.95 4.61 19.84
N THR A 4 17.87 4.08 19.26
CA THR A 4 17.96 2.86 18.47
C THR A 4 18.87 3.19 17.29
N SER A 5 20.12 2.73 17.34
CA SER A 5 21.08 2.90 16.25
C SER A 5 20.55 2.19 15.01
N LEU A 6 20.85 2.73 13.83
CA LEU A 6 20.53 2.05 12.58
C LEU A 6 21.29 0.72 12.52
N PRO A 7 20.77 -0.31 11.84
CA PRO A 7 21.56 -1.52 11.59
C PRO A 7 22.85 -1.16 10.86
N GLU A 8 23.96 -1.81 11.22
CA GLU A 8 25.29 -1.56 10.63
C GLU A 8 25.27 -1.65 9.09
N GLU A 9 24.49 -2.57 8.52
CA GLU A 9 24.32 -2.67 7.08
C GLU A 9 23.71 -1.40 6.46
N VAL A 10 22.73 -0.79 7.13
CA VAL A 10 22.10 0.45 6.65
C VAL A 10 23.11 1.58 6.68
N GLU A 11 23.86 1.73 7.78
CA GLU A 11 24.90 2.75 7.92
C GLU A 11 25.98 2.58 6.84
N ARG A 12 26.50 1.35 6.65
CA ARG A 12 27.48 1.03 5.61
C ARG A 12 27.00 1.40 4.21
N ARG A 13 25.75 1.10 3.87
CA ARG A 13 25.20 1.45 2.54
C ARG A 13 25.02 2.96 2.37
N LEU A 14 24.66 3.69 3.43
CA LEU A 14 24.58 5.15 3.41
C LEU A 14 25.96 5.80 3.29
N GLU A 15 27.02 5.16 3.77
CA GLU A 15 28.41 5.63 3.58
C GLU A 15 28.88 5.58 2.14
N MET A 16 28.30 4.69 1.32
CA MET A 16 28.64 4.61 -0.11
C MET A 16 28.08 5.80 -0.91
N ILE A 17 27.16 6.59 -0.33
CA ILE A 17 26.52 7.71 -1.03
C ILE A 17 27.46 8.90 -1.13
N ASP A 18 27.54 9.47 -2.32
CA ASP A 18 28.15 10.78 -2.56
C ASP A 18 27.28 11.91 -1.96
N TRP A 19 27.44 12.15 -0.65
CA TRP A 19 26.69 13.16 0.09
C TRP A 19 27.04 14.59 -0.31
N GLU A 20 28.27 14.85 -0.76
CA GLU A 20 28.67 16.18 -1.25
C GLU A 20 27.80 16.59 -2.45
N SER A 21 27.60 15.67 -3.41
CA SER A 21 26.70 15.93 -4.53
C SER A 21 25.23 16.11 -4.10
N VAL A 22 24.76 15.38 -3.08
CA VAL A 22 23.36 15.51 -2.58
C VAL A 22 23.14 16.86 -1.92
N GLU A 23 24.05 17.27 -1.04
CA GLU A 23 24.01 18.55 -0.35
C GLU A 23 24.07 19.71 -1.32
N LYS A 24 24.96 19.64 -2.32
CA LYS A 24 25.02 20.66 -3.37
C LYS A 24 23.73 20.75 -4.20
N THR A 25 23.07 19.61 -4.45
CA THR A 25 21.88 19.55 -5.31
C THR A 25 20.62 20.04 -4.61
N CYS A 26 20.44 19.70 -3.32
CA CYS A 26 19.18 19.95 -2.61
C CYS A 26 19.33 20.30 -1.13
N GLY A 27 20.55 20.42 -0.62
CA GLY A 27 20.84 20.82 0.76
C GLY A 27 20.44 19.79 1.81
N ILE A 28 20.33 18.53 1.43
CA ILE A 28 20.02 17.45 2.36
C ILE A 28 21.34 16.77 2.77
N THR A 29 21.66 16.84 4.05
CA THR A 29 22.86 16.24 4.63
C THR A 29 22.64 14.80 5.08
N LYS A 30 23.73 14.06 5.26
CA LYS A 30 23.71 12.70 5.81
C LYS A 30 23.03 12.67 7.18
N GLU A 31 23.35 13.61 8.07
CA GLU A 31 22.83 13.67 9.44
C GLU A 31 21.31 13.82 9.44
N LYS A 32 20.78 14.63 8.52
CA LYS A 32 19.33 14.83 8.39
C LYS A 32 18.62 13.54 7.97
N VAL A 33 19.24 12.75 7.11
CA VAL A 33 18.73 11.43 6.71
C VAL A 33 18.82 10.44 7.86
N LEU A 34 19.92 10.42 8.62
CA LEU A 34 20.09 9.53 9.77
C LEU A 34 19.11 9.82 10.92
N GLN A 35 18.62 11.06 11.05
CA GLN A 35 17.57 11.43 12.00
C GLN A 35 16.19 10.85 11.61
N ASN A 36 16.02 10.35 10.38
CA ASN A 36 14.79 9.75 9.90
C ASN A 36 15.03 8.29 9.48
N ASP A 37 14.83 7.37 10.42
CA ASP A 37 15.04 5.93 10.24
C ASP A 37 14.36 5.37 8.97
N THR A 38 13.14 5.80 8.67
CA THR A 38 12.39 5.39 7.48
C THR A 38 13.10 5.81 6.19
N VAL A 39 13.45 7.10 6.08
CA VAL A 39 14.15 7.64 4.89
C VAL A 39 15.53 7.02 4.75
N ALA A 40 16.26 6.85 5.86
CA ALA A 40 17.58 6.22 5.87
C ALA A 40 17.51 4.78 5.31
N ARG A 41 16.55 3.98 5.77
CA ARG A 41 16.33 2.62 5.27
C ARG A 41 15.90 2.60 3.81
N GLN A 42 14.92 3.44 3.43
CA GLN A 42 14.47 3.53 2.05
C GLN A 42 15.66 3.82 1.12
N LEU A 43 16.49 4.79 1.49
CA LEU A 43 17.66 5.16 0.71
C LEU A 43 18.72 4.06 0.70
N ALA A 44 19.02 3.39 1.81
CA ALA A 44 19.97 2.28 1.85
C ALA A 44 19.53 1.07 1.00
N TYR A 45 18.23 0.85 0.83
CA TYR A 45 17.69 -0.23 -0.01
C TYR A 45 17.33 0.20 -1.44
N GLY A 46 17.69 1.42 -1.84
CA GLY A 46 17.44 1.95 -3.19
C GLY A 46 15.94 2.15 -3.51
N GLN A 47 15.12 2.29 -2.47
CA GLN A 47 13.71 2.68 -2.58
C GLN A 47 13.61 4.19 -2.82
N GLN A 48 12.51 4.62 -3.43
CA GLN A 48 12.19 6.04 -3.48
C GLN A 48 11.72 6.47 -2.09
N SER A 49 12.40 7.46 -1.50
CA SER A 49 12.16 7.84 -0.10
C SER A 49 10.88 8.64 0.09
N ASP A 50 10.40 8.69 1.33
CA ASP A 50 9.47 9.72 1.75
C ASP A 50 10.08 11.13 1.58
N LEU A 51 9.23 12.15 1.65
CA LEU A 51 9.64 13.52 1.48
C LEU A 51 10.48 14.01 2.67
N ILE A 52 11.59 14.64 2.35
CA ILE A 52 12.50 15.29 3.27
C ILE A 52 12.70 16.73 2.80
N PHE A 53 12.60 17.68 3.73
CA PHE A 53 12.81 19.09 3.40
C PHE A 53 14.30 19.33 3.11
N GLY A 54 14.61 20.04 2.05
CA GLY A 54 15.96 20.45 1.68
C GLY A 54 15.98 21.93 1.30
N TYR A 55 17.13 22.59 1.45
CA TYR A 55 17.30 23.97 1.01
C TYR A 55 18.75 24.28 0.67
N THR A 56 18.94 25.08 -0.36
CA THR A 56 20.20 25.73 -0.74
C THR A 56 19.93 27.23 -0.86
N ASP A 57 20.94 28.00 -1.26
CA ASP A 57 20.78 29.43 -1.52
C ASP A 57 19.80 29.74 -2.67
N THR A 58 19.51 28.75 -3.53
CA THR A 58 18.70 28.94 -4.76
C THR A 58 17.37 28.20 -4.75
N ILE A 59 17.25 27.12 -3.98
CA ILE A 59 16.05 26.29 -3.95
C ILE A 59 15.71 25.88 -2.53
N SER A 60 14.43 25.74 -2.22
CA SER A 60 13.96 25.15 -0.97
C SER A 60 12.67 24.40 -1.21
N GLY A 61 12.50 23.23 -0.59
CA GLY A 61 11.28 22.47 -0.77
C GLY A 61 11.35 21.04 -0.22
N LEU A 62 10.31 20.27 -0.50
CA LEU A 62 10.25 18.86 -0.19
C LEU A 62 10.81 18.03 -1.35
N PHE A 63 11.76 17.17 -1.03
CA PHE A 63 12.43 16.30 -1.99
C PHE A 63 12.29 14.84 -1.56
N SER A 64 12.31 13.95 -2.53
CA SER A 64 12.41 12.51 -2.35
C SER A 64 13.67 12.02 -3.03
N LEU A 65 14.41 11.17 -2.35
CA LEU A 65 15.72 10.69 -2.74
C LEU A 65 15.63 9.22 -3.15
N LYS A 66 16.42 8.82 -4.15
CA LYS A 66 16.60 7.42 -4.51
C LYS A 66 18.05 7.16 -4.85
N SER A 67 18.68 6.28 -4.09
CA SER A 67 20.07 5.88 -4.32
C SER A 67 20.16 4.75 -5.34
N PHE A 68 21.29 4.68 -6.03
CA PHE A 68 21.65 3.57 -6.90
C PHE A 68 23.17 3.48 -7.03
N PRO A 69 23.74 2.25 -7.11
CA PRO A 69 25.17 2.08 -7.30
C PRO A 69 25.62 2.60 -8.66
N THR A 70 26.84 3.14 -8.75
CA THR A 70 27.52 3.37 -10.03
C THR A 70 28.03 2.05 -10.62
N ASN A 71 28.52 2.10 -11.85
CA ASN A 71 29.06 0.92 -12.55
C ASN A 71 30.18 0.23 -11.76
N ASP A 72 30.97 0.99 -11.00
CA ASP A 72 32.10 0.50 -10.22
C ASP A 72 31.65 -0.01 -8.84
N GLY A 73 30.40 0.24 -8.45
CA GLY A 73 29.79 -0.24 -7.21
C GLY A 73 30.29 0.45 -5.93
N GLU A 74 31.45 1.12 -5.96
CA GLU A 74 32.09 1.77 -4.82
C GLU A 74 31.33 2.99 -4.31
N VAL A 75 30.75 3.77 -5.23
CA VAL A 75 30.01 5.00 -4.92
C VAL A 75 28.57 4.89 -5.39
N TRP A 76 27.64 5.38 -4.59
CA TRP A 76 26.22 5.42 -4.89
C TRP A 76 25.81 6.84 -5.22
N LYS A 77 25.15 7.01 -6.36
CA LYS A 77 24.54 8.28 -6.76
C LYS A 77 23.12 8.35 -6.23
N VAL A 78 22.63 9.57 -6.06
CA VAL A 78 21.25 9.82 -5.62
C VAL A 78 20.51 10.64 -6.66
N LYS A 79 19.34 10.14 -7.07
CA LYS A 79 18.38 10.89 -7.85
C LYS A 79 17.49 11.69 -6.90
N VAL A 80 17.51 13.00 -7.04
CA VAL A 80 16.61 13.92 -6.32
C VAL A 80 15.33 14.11 -7.14
N SER A 81 14.18 14.03 -6.48
CA SER A 81 12.87 14.23 -7.11
C SER A 81 11.98 15.14 -6.28
N THR A 82 11.26 16.04 -6.93
CA THR A 82 10.19 16.85 -6.34
C THR A 82 8.83 16.19 -6.55
N ILE A 83 7.81 16.80 -5.93
CA ILE A 83 6.39 16.43 -6.10
C ILE A 83 5.93 16.83 -7.51
N GLU A 84 5.33 15.90 -8.24
CA GLU A 84 4.66 16.15 -9.51
C GLU A 84 3.17 16.44 -9.29
N GLN A 85 2.55 17.16 -10.23
CA GLN A 85 1.10 17.31 -10.26
C GLN A 85 0.43 15.93 -10.24
N GLU A 86 -0.65 15.82 -9.47
CA GLU A 86 -1.42 14.59 -9.35
C GLU A 86 -1.90 14.08 -10.72
N LYS A 87 -1.77 12.76 -10.94
CA LYS A 87 -2.16 12.12 -12.19
C LYS A 87 -3.61 11.69 -12.07
N THR A 88 -4.38 11.95 -13.12
CA THR A 88 -5.81 11.61 -13.23
C THR A 88 -6.03 10.69 -14.42
N MET A 89 -7.24 10.12 -14.53
CA MET A 89 -7.61 9.30 -15.69
C MET A 89 -7.54 10.06 -17.02
N ASP A 90 -7.53 11.39 -17.02
CA ASP A 90 -7.35 12.21 -18.22
C ASP A 90 -5.88 12.52 -18.52
N SER A 91 -4.98 12.25 -17.58
CA SER A 91 -3.55 12.52 -17.75
C SER A 91 -2.91 11.56 -18.74
N ASP A 92 -2.01 12.07 -19.57
CA ASP A 92 -1.07 11.23 -20.30
C ASP A 92 0.01 10.74 -19.35
N LEU A 93 0.18 9.41 -19.27
CA LEU A 93 1.16 8.80 -18.41
C LEU A 93 2.42 8.47 -19.20
N TYR A 94 3.58 8.88 -18.67
CA TYR A 94 4.87 8.59 -19.26
C TYR A 94 5.76 7.86 -18.26
N PHE A 95 6.50 6.88 -18.76
CA PHE A 95 7.57 6.23 -18.03
C PHE A 95 8.80 6.15 -18.93
N MET A 96 9.92 6.72 -18.46
CA MET A 96 11.19 6.79 -19.22
C MET A 96 11.06 7.41 -20.63
N GLY A 97 10.16 8.39 -20.78
CA GLY A 97 9.88 9.04 -22.06
C GLY A 97 8.89 8.30 -22.95
N THR A 98 8.54 7.05 -22.63
CA THR A 98 7.53 6.27 -23.34
C THR A 98 6.14 6.53 -22.77
N LYS A 99 5.17 6.85 -23.63
CA LYS A 99 3.77 6.99 -23.24
C LYS A 99 3.15 5.62 -22.93
N ILE A 100 2.40 5.54 -21.85
CA ILE A 100 1.67 4.34 -21.43
C ILE A 100 0.27 4.40 -22.05
N TYR A 101 0.04 3.60 -23.09
CA TYR A 101 -1.24 3.54 -23.81
C TYR A 101 -2.26 2.54 -23.23
N SER A 102 -1.81 1.62 -22.38
CA SER A 102 -2.67 0.56 -21.88
C SER A 102 -3.68 1.11 -20.87
N GLU A 103 -4.96 1.20 -21.28
CA GLU A 103 -6.06 1.61 -20.41
C GLU A 103 -6.18 0.74 -19.13
N PRO A 104 -6.05 -0.61 -19.18
CA PRO A 104 -6.02 -1.42 -17.97
C PRO A 104 -4.90 -1.04 -16.99
N VAL A 105 -3.70 -0.74 -17.49
CA VAL A 105 -2.58 -0.27 -16.66
C VAL A 105 -2.88 1.09 -16.07
N LYS A 106 -3.35 2.03 -16.90
CA LYS A 106 -3.68 3.39 -16.48
C LYS A 106 -4.72 3.37 -15.37
N LYS A 107 -5.78 2.59 -15.56
CA LYS A 107 -6.79 2.34 -14.54
C LYS A 107 -6.16 1.72 -13.30
N ALA A 108 -5.37 0.66 -13.41
CA ALA A 108 -4.75 0.03 -12.26
C ALA A 108 -3.89 1.00 -11.43
N LEU A 109 -3.08 1.83 -12.08
CA LEU A 109 -2.21 2.81 -11.43
C LEU A 109 -2.97 3.96 -10.77
N LEU A 110 -4.09 4.40 -11.36
CA LEU A 110 -4.79 5.63 -10.98
C LEU A 110 -6.11 5.40 -10.24
N GLU A 111 -6.61 4.17 -10.23
CA GLU A 111 -7.85 3.83 -9.55
C GLU A 111 -7.71 4.13 -8.06
N LYS A 112 -8.69 4.87 -7.54
CA LYS A 112 -8.76 5.27 -6.15
C LYS A 112 -10.05 4.78 -5.53
N THR A 113 -9.98 4.50 -4.24
CA THR A 113 -11.07 3.90 -3.50
C THR A 113 -11.05 4.41 -2.08
N ASP A 114 -12.20 4.45 -1.43
CA ASP A 114 -12.30 4.68 0.00
C ASP A 114 -12.28 3.38 0.80
N TRP A 115 -11.72 3.40 2.01
CA TRP A 115 -11.78 2.25 2.92
C TRP A 115 -11.86 2.73 4.36
N ILE A 116 -12.27 1.84 5.26
CA ILE A 116 -12.28 2.11 6.69
C ILE A 116 -10.98 1.56 7.26
N GLY A 117 -10.16 2.41 7.87
CA GLY A 117 -8.96 2.00 8.58
C GLY A 117 -9.30 1.21 9.85
N ALA A 118 -8.31 0.52 10.42
CA ALA A 118 -8.47 -0.18 11.70
C ALA A 118 -8.89 0.76 12.84
N ASP A 119 -8.58 2.06 12.71
CA ASP A 119 -9.01 3.15 13.61
C ASP A 119 -10.47 3.60 13.41
N GLY A 120 -11.23 2.92 12.54
CA GLY A 120 -12.60 3.28 12.18
C GLY A 120 -12.72 4.51 11.29
N ARG A 121 -11.60 5.11 10.86
CA ARG A 121 -11.62 6.33 10.05
C ARG A 121 -11.70 5.99 8.58
N ARG A 122 -12.57 6.71 7.85
CA ARG A 122 -12.61 6.63 6.39
C ARG A 122 -11.34 7.24 5.80
N ARG A 123 -10.69 6.50 4.92
CA ARG A 123 -9.52 6.91 4.14
C ARG A 123 -9.87 6.86 2.66
N TYR A 124 -9.12 7.60 1.85
CA TYR A 124 -9.23 7.63 0.40
C TYR A 124 -7.83 7.65 -0.20
N GLY A 125 -7.61 6.86 -1.24
CA GLY A 125 -6.30 6.73 -1.86
C GLY A 125 -6.30 5.68 -2.97
N TYR A 126 -5.12 5.33 -3.46
CA TYR A 126 -4.96 4.35 -4.53
C TYR A 126 -5.49 2.97 -4.12
N ALA A 127 -6.24 2.35 -5.03
CA ALA A 127 -6.80 1.01 -4.86
C ALA A 127 -5.72 -0.08 -5.03
N ASN A 128 -4.74 0.17 -5.91
CA ASN A 128 -3.68 -0.78 -6.23
C ASN A 128 -2.31 -0.17 -5.92
N ALA A 129 -1.36 -1.05 -5.64
CA ALA A 129 0.04 -0.68 -5.40
C ALA A 129 0.84 -0.57 -6.70
N SER A 130 0.40 -1.27 -7.75
CA SER A 130 1.08 -1.32 -9.04
C SER A 130 0.11 -1.45 -10.22
N ALA A 131 0.66 -1.41 -11.42
CA ALA A 131 -0.04 -1.55 -12.68
C ALA A 131 -0.77 -2.91 -12.87
N GLY A 132 -0.57 -3.87 -11.97
CA GLY A 132 -1.20 -5.19 -12.07
C GLY A 132 -0.61 -6.11 -13.13
N ARG A 133 0.38 -5.64 -13.89
CA ARG A 133 1.07 -6.37 -14.96
C ARG A 133 2.36 -5.68 -15.37
N TYR A 134 3.21 -6.42 -16.06
CA TYR A 134 4.38 -5.89 -16.75
C TYR A 134 4.00 -5.11 -18.02
N ILE A 135 4.83 -4.12 -18.33
CA ILE A 135 4.76 -3.34 -19.55
C ILE A 135 6.12 -3.38 -20.23
N PRO A 136 6.19 -3.77 -21.52
CA PRO A 136 7.43 -3.73 -22.26
C PRO A 136 7.78 -2.27 -22.58
N ILE A 137 8.99 -1.86 -22.20
CA ILE A 137 9.55 -0.55 -22.53
C ILE A 137 10.81 -0.79 -23.37
N GLU A 138 10.87 -0.14 -24.52
CA GLU A 138 12.03 -0.21 -25.39
C GLU A 138 13.05 0.86 -25.00
N ARG A 139 14.30 0.43 -24.77
CA ARG A 139 15.41 1.31 -24.44
C ARG A 139 16.67 0.80 -25.12
N ASP A 140 17.37 1.67 -25.83
CA ASP A 140 18.65 1.35 -26.47
C ASP A 140 18.57 0.09 -27.38
N GLY A 141 17.43 -0.09 -28.07
CA GLY A 141 17.15 -1.24 -28.93
C GLY A 141 16.78 -2.54 -28.21
N LYS A 142 16.67 -2.52 -26.88
CA LYS A 142 16.27 -3.67 -26.05
C LYS A 142 14.90 -3.43 -25.42
N LYS A 143 14.02 -4.42 -25.51
CA LYS A 143 12.75 -4.42 -24.78
C LYS A 143 12.96 -5.02 -23.39
N VAL A 144 12.60 -4.25 -22.38
CA VAL A 144 12.66 -4.67 -20.97
C VAL A 144 11.28 -4.52 -20.37
N ASP A 145 10.81 -5.56 -19.71
CA ASP A 145 9.52 -5.55 -19.01
C ASP A 145 9.65 -4.86 -17.65
N TYR A 146 8.77 -3.89 -17.40
CA TYR A 146 8.72 -3.15 -16.14
C TYR A 146 7.37 -3.32 -15.44
N LEU A 147 7.41 -3.59 -14.14
CA LEU A 147 6.26 -3.41 -13.27
C LEU A 147 6.27 -1.96 -12.77
N LEU A 148 5.17 -1.24 -12.98
CA LEU A 148 5.06 0.18 -12.65
C LEU A 148 4.21 0.38 -11.39
N SER A 149 4.58 1.39 -10.60
CA SER A 149 3.86 1.86 -9.41
C SER A 149 3.90 3.39 -9.36
N ILE A 150 2.92 4.00 -8.67
CA ILE A 150 2.96 5.42 -8.35
C ILE A 150 3.59 5.59 -6.98
N HIS A 151 4.71 6.31 -6.92
CA HIS A 151 5.29 6.75 -5.68
C HIS A 151 4.42 7.85 -5.05
N GLN A 152 3.59 7.47 -4.08
CA GLN A 152 2.55 8.34 -3.52
C GLN A 152 3.09 9.71 -3.05
N PRO A 153 4.22 9.81 -2.32
CA PRO A 153 4.71 11.11 -1.86
C PRO A 153 5.07 12.11 -2.97
N THR A 154 5.49 11.64 -4.15
CA THR A 154 5.87 12.54 -5.27
C THR A 154 4.96 12.46 -6.47
N ASN A 155 3.96 11.57 -6.45
CA ASN A 155 3.11 11.23 -7.57
C ASN A 155 3.88 10.76 -8.84
N LYS A 156 5.14 10.32 -8.70
CA LYS A 156 5.95 9.84 -9.83
C LYS A 156 5.63 8.39 -10.19
N ILE A 157 5.63 8.09 -11.48
CA ILE A 157 5.63 6.69 -11.94
C ILE A 157 7.05 6.15 -11.82
N ILE A 158 7.20 5.09 -11.01
CA ILE A 158 8.44 4.37 -10.79
C ILE A 158 8.25 2.96 -11.33
N GLY A 159 9.25 2.47 -12.07
CA GLY A 159 9.26 1.11 -12.60
C GLY A 159 10.40 0.29 -12.03
N MET A 160 10.15 -1.00 -11.86
CA MET A 160 11.15 -2.01 -11.52
C MET A 160 11.22 -3.05 -12.64
N PRO A 161 12.41 -3.34 -13.21
CA PRO A 161 12.56 -4.37 -14.22
C PRO A 161 12.11 -5.74 -13.69
N ARG A 162 11.54 -6.57 -14.57
CA ARG A 162 11.07 -7.93 -14.24
C ARG A 162 12.12 -8.76 -13.50
N ASP A 163 13.37 -8.77 -13.97
CA ASP A 163 14.45 -9.53 -13.34
C ASP A 163 14.71 -9.10 -11.89
N GLN A 164 14.56 -7.81 -11.59
CA GLN A 164 14.69 -7.32 -10.21
C GLN A 164 13.49 -7.75 -9.36
N VAL A 165 12.28 -7.72 -9.92
CA VAL A 165 11.08 -8.21 -9.20
C VAL A 165 11.20 -9.71 -8.94
N LEU A 166 11.67 -10.50 -9.91
CA LEU A 166 11.96 -11.92 -9.76
C LEU A 166 12.99 -12.14 -8.64
N SER A 167 14.11 -11.41 -8.66
CA SER A 167 15.14 -11.50 -7.62
C SER A 167 14.62 -11.10 -6.22
N PHE A 168 13.59 -10.26 -6.15
CA PHE A 168 12.92 -9.94 -4.90
C PHE A 168 12.10 -11.13 -4.38
N PHE A 169 11.41 -11.88 -5.25
CA PHE A 169 10.55 -12.98 -4.81
C PHE A 169 11.24 -14.34 -4.77
N PHE A 170 12.33 -14.52 -5.52
CA PHE A 170 12.98 -15.81 -5.73
C PHE A 170 14.50 -15.73 -5.55
N ASP A 171 15.10 -16.86 -5.20
CA ASP A 171 16.52 -17.13 -5.31
C ASP A 171 16.70 -18.28 -6.31
N GLY A 172 17.02 -17.94 -7.57
CA GLY A 172 16.84 -18.86 -8.69
C GLY A 172 15.37 -19.24 -8.86
N GLU A 173 15.05 -20.53 -8.73
CA GLU A 173 13.67 -21.04 -8.79
C GLU A 173 13.01 -21.17 -7.41
N VAL A 174 13.76 -20.94 -6.32
CA VAL A 174 13.27 -21.14 -4.96
C VAL A 174 12.56 -19.88 -4.46
N PRO A 175 11.27 -19.95 -4.07
CA PRO A 175 10.56 -18.82 -3.50
C PRO A 175 11.22 -18.37 -2.19
N ARG A 176 11.48 -17.06 -2.06
CA ARG A 176 11.89 -16.47 -0.78
C ARG A 176 10.67 -16.43 0.14
N GLN A 177 10.81 -16.97 1.35
CA GLN A 177 9.74 -16.91 2.32
C GLN A 177 9.40 -15.45 2.65
N ARG A 178 8.14 -15.08 2.45
CA ARG A 178 7.62 -13.75 2.72
C ARG A 178 6.48 -13.86 3.71
N GLN A 179 6.36 -12.85 4.56
CA GLN A 179 5.25 -12.76 5.51
C GLN A 179 4.60 -11.39 5.43
N VAL A 180 3.28 -11.37 5.59
CA VAL A 180 2.48 -10.16 5.72
C VAL A 180 1.64 -10.32 6.98
N TYR A 181 1.74 -9.36 7.92
CA TYR A 181 1.00 -9.40 9.19
C TYR A 181 1.13 -10.74 9.95
N GLY A 182 2.34 -11.30 9.96
CA GLY A 182 2.65 -12.56 10.64
C GLY A 182 2.13 -13.82 9.93
N LYS A 183 1.60 -13.69 8.71
CA LYS A 183 1.20 -14.83 7.87
C LYS A 183 2.16 -15.01 6.72
N GLU A 184 2.70 -16.22 6.63
CA GLU A 184 3.54 -16.64 5.52
C GLU A 184 2.71 -16.73 4.23
N LEU A 185 3.33 -16.32 3.14
CA LEU A 185 2.76 -16.45 1.81
C LEU A 185 3.13 -17.80 1.23
N ASP A 186 2.14 -18.46 0.62
CA ASP A 186 2.39 -19.67 -0.15
C ASP A 186 3.04 -19.35 -1.51
N GLU A 187 3.52 -20.39 -2.21
CA GLU A 187 4.21 -20.22 -3.49
C GLU A 187 3.31 -19.61 -4.58
N GLU A 188 2.01 -19.92 -4.58
CA GLU A 188 1.07 -19.41 -5.56
C GLU A 188 0.86 -17.90 -5.35
N GLN A 189 0.71 -17.47 -4.11
CA GLN A 189 0.64 -16.07 -3.72
C GLN A 189 1.92 -15.32 -4.10
N ILE A 190 3.10 -15.92 -3.84
CA ILE A 190 4.39 -15.33 -4.23
C ILE A 190 4.49 -15.16 -5.75
N ARG A 191 4.15 -16.19 -6.53
CA ARG A 191 4.14 -16.11 -8.00
C ARG A 191 3.15 -15.05 -8.50
N SER A 192 1.95 -15.01 -7.93
CA SER A 192 0.93 -14.03 -8.28
C SER A 192 1.39 -12.59 -8.02
N LEU A 193 1.99 -12.34 -6.85
CA LEU A 193 2.60 -11.05 -6.51
C LEU A 193 3.77 -10.67 -7.43
N CYS A 194 4.59 -11.65 -7.80
CA CYS A 194 5.71 -11.46 -8.73
C CYS A 194 5.24 -11.06 -10.13
N GLU A 195 4.07 -11.55 -10.57
CA GLU A 195 3.43 -11.12 -11.83
C GLU A 195 2.72 -9.76 -11.71
N GLY A 196 2.76 -9.15 -10.53
CA GLY A 196 2.15 -7.86 -10.24
C GLY A 196 0.70 -7.94 -9.81
N ASN A 197 0.12 -9.13 -9.66
CA ASN A 197 -1.27 -9.29 -9.23
C ASN A 197 -1.44 -9.04 -7.73
N SER A 198 -2.69 -8.77 -7.32
CA SER A 198 -3.06 -8.70 -5.91
C SER A 198 -3.44 -10.07 -5.36
N VAL A 199 -3.08 -10.37 -4.11
CA VAL A 199 -3.44 -11.61 -3.41
C VAL A 199 -4.16 -11.32 -2.10
N ILE A 200 -5.00 -12.26 -1.65
CA ILE A 200 -5.65 -12.18 -0.33
C ILE A 200 -4.91 -13.08 0.64
N VAL A 201 -4.44 -12.49 1.75
CA VAL A 201 -3.83 -13.16 2.88
C VAL A 201 -4.85 -13.23 4.00
N ARG A 202 -5.18 -14.45 4.46
CA ARG A 202 -6.23 -14.67 5.45
C ARG A 202 -5.68 -14.86 6.86
N GLY A 203 -6.47 -14.47 7.86
CA GLY A 203 -6.13 -14.67 9.28
C GLY A 203 -4.91 -13.86 9.74
N CYS A 204 -4.63 -12.74 9.09
CA CYS A 204 -3.65 -11.76 9.54
C CYS A 204 -4.01 -11.28 10.94
N ARG A 205 -2.99 -10.89 11.73
CA ARG A 205 -3.20 -10.32 13.07
C ARG A 205 -2.59 -8.93 13.15
N ASP A 206 -3.32 -8.01 13.74
CA ASP A 206 -2.79 -6.68 14.06
C ASP A 206 -2.03 -6.70 15.39
N LYS A 207 -1.56 -5.51 15.84
CA LYS A 207 -0.84 -5.37 17.10
C LYS A 207 -1.69 -5.70 18.33
N ASP A 208 -3.01 -5.60 18.20
CA ASP A 208 -3.99 -5.85 19.25
C ASP A 208 -4.55 -7.30 19.16
N CYS A 209 -3.91 -8.14 18.34
CA CYS A 209 -4.28 -9.54 18.08
C CYS A 209 -5.66 -9.75 17.42
N ASN A 210 -6.25 -8.72 16.82
CA ASN A 210 -7.48 -8.86 16.05
C ASN A 210 -7.19 -9.56 14.72
N GLU A 211 -8.04 -10.52 14.36
CA GLU A 211 -7.93 -11.22 13.08
C GLU A 211 -8.60 -10.44 11.96
N PHE A 212 -7.93 -10.36 10.81
CA PHE A 212 -8.46 -9.75 9.59
C PHE A 212 -7.87 -10.42 8.35
N ASN A 213 -8.46 -10.16 7.18
CA ASN A 213 -7.86 -10.55 5.91
C ASN A 213 -7.28 -9.32 5.23
N ALA A 214 -6.09 -9.45 4.66
CA ALA A 214 -5.41 -8.37 3.95
C ALA A 214 -5.40 -8.68 2.46
N CYS A 215 -5.76 -7.71 1.62
CA CYS A 215 -5.36 -7.76 0.22
C CYS A 215 -4.04 -7.03 0.06
N VAL A 216 -3.11 -7.65 -0.64
CA VAL A 216 -1.76 -7.13 -0.79
C VAL A 216 -1.29 -7.24 -2.24
N GLN A 217 -0.39 -6.34 -2.61
CA GLN A 217 0.22 -6.29 -3.92
C GLN A 217 1.66 -5.79 -3.78
N PHE A 218 2.53 -6.18 -4.72
CA PHE A 218 3.89 -5.67 -4.76
C PHE A 218 3.94 -4.24 -5.32
N ASP A 219 4.58 -3.34 -4.58
CA ASP A 219 4.84 -1.96 -4.97
C ASP A 219 6.27 -1.83 -5.50
N ALA A 220 6.43 -1.51 -6.79
CA ALA A 220 7.72 -1.32 -7.44
C ALA A 220 8.44 -0.04 -7.00
N ALA A 221 7.72 0.97 -6.51
CA ALA A 221 8.29 2.21 -6.00
C ALA A 221 8.92 2.00 -4.61
N GLN A 222 8.19 1.31 -3.74
CA GLN A 222 8.62 1.00 -2.37
C GLN A 222 9.36 -0.34 -2.25
N ARG A 223 9.44 -1.13 -3.33
CA ARG A 223 10.08 -2.46 -3.39
C ARG A 223 9.66 -3.38 -2.24
N ARG A 224 8.36 -3.42 -1.96
CA ARG A 224 7.80 -4.20 -0.86
C ARG A 224 6.36 -4.61 -1.17
N ILE A 225 5.89 -5.62 -0.45
CA ILE A 225 4.49 -6.01 -0.45
C ILE A 225 3.75 -5.01 0.44
N VAL A 226 2.74 -4.34 -0.11
CA VAL A 226 1.91 -3.38 0.61
C VAL A 226 0.45 -3.80 0.56
N VAL A 227 -0.36 -3.28 1.49
CA VAL A 227 -1.80 -3.45 1.42
C VAL A 227 -2.35 -2.72 0.20
N SER A 228 -3.17 -3.41 -0.57
CA SER A 228 -3.99 -2.87 -1.64
C SER A 228 -5.46 -3.07 -1.31
N HIS A 229 -6.32 -2.26 -1.91
CA HIS A 229 -7.77 -2.30 -1.74
C HIS A 229 -8.44 -2.37 -3.12
N PRO A 230 -8.23 -3.45 -3.88
CA PRO A 230 -8.75 -3.51 -5.22
C PRO A 230 -10.29 -3.51 -5.20
N THR A 231 -10.89 -2.82 -6.17
CA THR A 231 -12.35 -2.68 -6.28
C THR A 231 -13.06 -4.02 -6.46
N TRP A 232 -12.40 -5.04 -7.00
CA TRP A 232 -12.98 -6.38 -7.10
C TRP A 232 -13.24 -7.03 -5.74
N ILE A 233 -12.52 -6.65 -4.67
CA ILE A 233 -12.84 -7.10 -3.31
C ILE A 233 -14.10 -6.43 -2.81
N LYS A 234 -14.27 -5.13 -3.06
CA LYS A 234 -15.54 -4.44 -2.78
C LYS A 234 -16.71 -5.08 -3.55
N GLN A 235 -16.46 -5.48 -4.80
CA GLN A 235 -17.46 -6.13 -5.64
C GLN A 235 -17.75 -7.57 -5.16
N ALA A 236 -16.74 -8.35 -4.80
CA ALA A 236 -16.91 -9.69 -4.20
C ALA A 236 -17.66 -9.63 -2.86
N MET A 237 -17.37 -8.62 -2.01
CA MET A 237 -18.16 -8.32 -0.81
C MET A 237 -19.62 -8.00 -1.15
N LYS A 238 -19.85 -7.19 -2.19
CA LYS A 238 -21.17 -6.74 -2.61
C LYS A 238 -21.99 -7.88 -3.22
N ASP A 239 -21.34 -8.80 -3.92
CA ASP A 239 -21.95 -9.96 -4.58
C ASP A 239 -22.17 -11.14 -3.62
N GLY A 240 -21.96 -10.93 -2.32
CA GLY A 240 -22.26 -11.93 -1.28
C GLY A 240 -21.29 -13.10 -1.25
N PHE A 241 -20.13 -12.99 -1.91
CA PHE A 241 -19.05 -13.94 -1.71
C PHE A 241 -18.49 -13.76 -0.31
N ASP A 242 -18.57 -14.82 0.51
CA ASP A 242 -17.90 -14.86 1.80
C ASP A 242 -16.38 -14.89 1.59
N ILE A 243 -15.79 -13.71 1.65
CA ILE A 243 -14.34 -13.51 1.58
C ILE A 243 -13.68 -13.55 2.97
N GLY A 244 -14.41 -14.00 4.01
CA GLY A 244 -13.90 -14.21 5.36
C GLY A 244 -13.49 -12.95 6.10
N LEU A 245 -13.91 -11.77 5.64
CA LEU A 245 -13.82 -10.53 6.42
C LEU A 245 -15.05 -10.52 7.31
N GLY A 246 -14.86 -10.89 8.58
CA GLY A 246 -15.91 -11.10 9.56
C GLY A 246 -17.09 -10.15 9.34
N THR A 247 -18.24 -10.72 9.05
CA THR A 247 -19.51 -10.00 9.15
C THR A 247 -19.56 -9.41 10.55
N VAL A 248 -19.53 -8.09 10.68
CA VAL A 248 -20.27 -7.47 11.76
C VAL A 248 -21.71 -7.73 11.38
N SER A 249 -22.21 -8.88 11.82
CA SER A 249 -23.60 -9.24 11.75
C SER A 249 -24.37 -8.02 12.24
N ALA A 250 -25.23 -7.50 11.38
CA ALA A 250 -26.29 -6.62 11.81
C ALA A 250 -27.06 -7.37 12.90
N LYS A 251 -26.71 -7.12 14.17
CA LYS A 251 -27.67 -7.25 15.25
C LYS A 251 -28.67 -6.12 15.04
N LYS A 252 -29.61 -6.34 14.11
CA LYS A 252 -30.99 -5.96 14.40
C LYS A 252 -31.32 -6.66 15.70
N SER A 253 -31.29 -5.92 16.79
CA SER A 253 -31.99 -6.26 18.01
C SER A 253 -33.47 -6.39 17.66
N VAL A 254 -33.88 -7.57 17.23
CA VAL A 254 -35.26 -8.03 17.35
C VAL A 254 -35.30 -8.78 18.67
N ASP A 255 -35.38 -8.03 19.75
CA ASP A 255 -35.86 -8.47 21.05
C ASP A 255 -36.21 -7.20 21.84
N GLY A 256 -37.51 -6.89 21.84
CA GLY A 256 -38.03 -5.65 22.42
C GLY A 256 -39.38 -5.20 21.84
N ALA A 257 -40.22 -6.14 21.39
CA ALA A 257 -41.61 -5.86 21.04
C ALA A 257 -42.50 -7.03 21.48
N ALA A 258 -42.61 -7.22 22.79
CA ALA A 258 -43.69 -8.01 23.40
C ALA A 258 -43.80 -7.69 24.90
N GLU A 259 -44.15 -6.45 25.25
CA GLU A 259 -44.79 -6.18 26.54
C GLU A 259 -45.56 -4.85 26.50
N LYS A 260 -46.77 -4.93 25.95
CA LYS A 260 -47.98 -4.17 26.35
C LYS A 260 -49.09 -4.33 25.31
N SER A 261 -49.69 -5.51 25.26
CA SER A 261 -51.07 -5.69 24.79
C SER A 261 -51.54 -7.11 25.12
N ASP A 262 -51.86 -7.35 26.39
CA ASP A 262 -53.00 -8.20 26.75
C ASP A 262 -53.23 -8.20 28.27
N MET A 263 -53.64 -7.04 28.77
CA MET A 263 -54.33 -6.98 30.05
C MET A 263 -55.82 -7.27 29.80
N LYS A 264 -56.15 -8.56 29.84
CA LYS A 264 -57.39 -9.10 30.41
C LYS A 264 -58.67 -8.40 29.96
N GLN A 265 -59.08 -8.64 28.72
CA GLN A 265 -60.51 -8.80 28.42
C GLN A 265 -60.97 -10.20 28.85
N THR A 266 -61.00 -10.43 30.16
CA THR A 266 -61.73 -11.57 30.76
C THR A 266 -62.30 -11.11 32.09
N ARG A 267 -63.23 -10.16 32.04
CA ARG A 267 -64.10 -9.82 33.17
C ARG A 267 -65.42 -9.23 32.68
N ARG A 268 -66.21 -10.02 31.97
CA ARG A 268 -67.67 -9.85 31.89
C ARG A 268 -68.34 -11.21 31.71
N ARG A 269 -68.70 -11.84 32.83
CA ARG A 269 -70.01 -12.46 33.10
C ARG A 269 -69.94 -13.28 34.40
N SER A 270 -70.34 -12.66 35.51
CA SER A 270 -71.21 -13.27 36.54
C SER A 270 -71.24 -12.41 37.81
N ARG A 271 -71.96 -11.28 37.75
CA ARG A 271 -72.79 -10.84 38.88
C ARG A 271 -74.10 -10.35 38.29
N SER A 272 -75.05 -11.28 38.32
CA SER A 272 -76.47 -11.10 38.04
C SER A 272 -77.17 -10.42 39.21
N LYS A 273 -78.23 -9.66 38.88
CA LYS A 273 -79.33 -9.20 39.75
C LYS A 273 -78.92 -8.09 40.73
N SER A 274 -79.65 -6.98 40.91
CA SER A 274 -81.12 -6.79 40.91
C SER A 274 -81.49 -5.30 41.03
N ALA A 275 -82.63 -4.94 40.42
CA ALA A 275 -83.64 -3.93 40.81
C ALA A 275 -83.20 -2.44 40.96
N SER A 276 -83.98 -1.41 40.61
CA SER A 276 -85.45 -1.26 40.62
C SER A 276 -85.85 -0.03 39.78
N LEU A 277 -87.06 -0.11 39.21
CA LEU A 277 -88.06 0.95 38.92
C LEU A 277 -87.59 2.31 38.37
#